data_AF-A0A7X5LVD4-F1
#
_entry.id   AF-A0A7X5LVD4-F1
#
_cell.length_a   1.000
_cell.length_b   1.000
_cell.length_c   1.000
_cell.angle_alpha   90.00
_cell.angle_beta   90.00
_cell.angle_gamma   90.00
#
_symmetry.space_group_name_H-M   'P 1'
#
loop_
_entity.id
_entity.type
_entity.pdbx_description
1 polymer ?
#
loop_
_entity_poly.entity_id
_entity_poly.type
_entity_poly.pdbx_seq_one_letter_code
_entity_poly.pdbx_strand_id
1 'polypeptide(L)'
;MLVEYLTSLHEIYPVRHEFAGYPAAMTLADRVHSDHDIAPLEASKSYPDSIEKVLHFSGKARDIQDFEQFLEQAQAANIQNLLLLTGDKLKEHHNGRDGQPRSRYLESVNAVMAAKQHGGFRIGVAFNPFKYVEAERDAQYLKLHKKIKAGADFIITQLGYDIEALKQAKSFLTKHDYSQQILACVMPLTLGRANFMVKHKVAGIVITPHMLKVLAEEKQAGHTDRVYLRCALQILICKHLGFAGIHLSACHKPEEQMLLESYIEQYRHLNLKALEELWNSLWQVKTGKEFTPEIARFSRQPTSKQLIKYRQLHVMHEAMFGSKIAKGVGRFIFKASFWKNSVVAKVLLKTEVLSKHSLVGCESCGQCRLGDTLYICPETCPKGLANGPCGGTTLDRCEFGDRECIHSVKARLAKAVKQTEILKEKLIPTVPIETRGTSSWKNWYLAIET
;
A
#
# COMPACT_ATOMS: atom_id res chain seq x y z
N MET A 1 20.95 3.19 -5.27
CA MET A 1 20.41 1.83 -5.03
C MET A 1 19.99 1.74 -3.58
N LEU A 2 18.78 1.30 -3.27
CA LEU A 2 18.39 0.89 -1.92
C LEU A 2 18.49 -0.63 -1.86
N VAL A 3 19.37 -1.18 -1.04
CA VAL A 3 19.54 -2.64 -0.92
C VAL A 3 18.75 -3.11 0.30
N GLU A 4 17.81 -4.03 0.10
CA GLU A 4 16.90 -4.48 1.15
C GLU A 4 17.49 -5.62 1.99
N TYR A 5 17.40 -5.43 3.29
CA TYR A 5 17.76 -6.41 4.31
C TYR A 5 16.52 -6.70 5.16
N LEU A 6 16.35 -7.98 5.52
CA LEU A 6 15.26 -8.41 6.39
C LEU A 6 15.75 -8.37 7.83
N THR A 7 14.93 -7.82 8.72
CA THR A 7 15.27 -7.71 10.16
C THR A 7 15.32 -9.07 10.87
N SER A 8 14.78 -10.11 10.23
CA SER A 8 14.82 -11.49 10.70
C SER A 8 16.11 -12.24 10.30
N LEU A 9 17.02 -11.63 9.55
CA LEU A 9 18.28 -12.29 9.18
C LEU A 9 19.12 -12.48 10.44
N HIS A 10 19.58 -13.72 10.67
CA HIS A 10 20.49 -14.03 11.76
C HIS A 10 21.92 -13.56 11.49
N GLU A 11 22.28 -13.37 10.22
CA GLU A 11 23.58 -12.93 9.78
C GLU A 11 23.54 -11.44 9.41
N ILE A 12 24.54 -10.69 9.89
CA ILE A 12 24.74 -9.28 9.55
C ILE A 12 25.65 -9.24 8.33
N TYR A 13 25.08 -8.84 7.19
CA TYR A 13 25.83 -8.70 5.95
C TYR A 13 26.49 -7.31 5.85
N PRO A 14 27.68 -7.21 5.24
CA PRO A 14 28.31 -5.91 5.00
C PRO A 14 27.44 -5.07 4.06
N VAL A 15 27.26 -3.79 4.42
CA VAL A 15 26.49 -2.84 3.61
C VAL A 15 27.46 -2.05 2.73
N ARG A 16 27.18 -2.03 1.43
CA ARG A 16 27.94 -1.23 0.47
C ARG A 16 27.40 0.20 0.41
N HIS A 17 28.30 1.18 0.30
CA HIS A 17 27.98 2.58 0.03
C HIS A 17 27.83 2.87 -1.47
N GLU A 18 28.24 1.94 -2.33
CA GLU A 18 28.15 2.05 -3.78
C GLU A 18 27.79 0.69 -4.40
N PHE A 19 27.05 0.71 -5.51
CA PHE A 19 26.67 -0.47 -6.27
C PHE A 19 26.67 -0.12 -7.76
N ALA A 20 27.55 -0.73 -8.55
CA ALA A 20 27.70 -0.50 -9.99
C ALA A 20 27.91 0.99 -10.37
N GLY A 21 28.73 1.72 -9.60
CA GLY A 21 28.95 3.16 -9.85
C GLY A 21 27.92 4.10 -9.23
N TYR A 22 26.89 3.58 -8.53
CA TYR A 22 25.79 4.40 -7.99
C TYR A 22 25.80 4.40 -6.46
N PRO A 23 25.46 5.53 -5.81
CA PRO A 23 25.29 5.58 -4.36
C PRO A 23 24.31 4.50 -3.88
N ALA A 24 24.70 3.79 -2.83
CA ALA A 24 23.91 2.73 -2.23
C ALA A 24 23.61 3.03 -0.75
N ALA A 25 22.39 2.72 -0.33
CA ALA A 25 21.94 2.83 1.04
C ALA A 25 21.22 1.54 1.45
N MET A 26 21.20 1.29 2.76
CA MET A 26 20.47 0.16 3.33
C MET A 26 18.99 0.50 3.47
N THR A 27 18.13 -0.48 3.21
CA THR A 27 16.73 -0.42 3.64
C THR A 27 16.37 -1.64 4.47
N LEU A 28 15.67 -1.42 5.60
CA LEU A 28 15.33 -2.47 6.57
C LEU A 28 13.83 -2.74 6.56
N ALA A 29 13.46 -3.96 6.18
CA ALA A 29 12.06 -4.34 6.01
C ALA A 29 11.35 -4.69 7.32
N ASP A 30 10.07 -4.31 7.45
CA ASP A 30 9.29 -4.48 8.67
C ASP A 30 8.32 -5.67 8.58
N ARG A 31 8.52 -6.69 9.43
CA ARG A 31 7.62 -7.84 9.61
C ARG A 31 7.30 -8.57 8.30
N VAL A 32 8.32 -9.06 7.60
CA VAL A 32 8.16 -9.78 6.33
C VAL A 32 7.97 -11.29 6.55
N HIS A 33 8.79 -11.89 7.42
CA HIS A 33 8.76 -13.33 7.69
C HIS A 33 7.85 -13.69 8.86
N SER A 34 7.68 -12.82 9.84
CA SER A 34 6.78 -13.03 10.97
C SER A 34 6.11 -11.72 11.36
N ASP A 35 4.97 -11.81 12.03
CA ASP A 35 4.34 -10.65 12.66
C ASP A 35 5.12 -10.17 13.90
N HIS A 36 6.08 -11.00 14.37
CA HIS A 36 6.99 -10.73 15.48
C HIS A 36 8.44 -10.52 15.06
N ASP A 37 8.72 -10.28 13.77
CA ASP A 37 10.10 -9.91 13.38
C ASP A 37 10.55 -8.66 14.15
N ILE A 38 11.86 -8.60 14.42
CA ILE A 38 12.49 -7.44 15.07
C ILE A 38 12.11 -6.17 14.31
N ALA A 39 11.72 -5.12 15.05
CA ALA A 39 11.37 -3.85 14.45
C ALA A 39 12.59 -3.23 13.73
N PRO A 40 12.44 -2.58 12.56
CA PRO A 40 13.56 -2.01 11.82
C PRO A 40 14.43 -1.04 12.62
N LEU A 41 13.84 -0.26 13.53
CA LEU A 41 14.60 0.64 14.40
C LEU A 41 15.54 -0.13 15.34
N GLU A 42 15.08 -1.25 15.91
CA GLU A 42 15.91 -2.09 16.76
C GLU A 42 17.00 -2.78 15.93
N ALA A 43 16.63 -3.38 14.79
CA ALA A 43 17.57 -4.02 13.88
C ALA A 43 18.63 -3.05 13.33
N SER A 44 18.30 -1.75 13.22
CA SER A 44 19.22 -0.73 12.71
C SER A 44 20.43 -0.51 13.62
N LYS A 45 20.32 -0.79 14.92
CA LYS A 45 21.40 -0.65 15.91
C LYS A 45 22.55 -1.63 15.69
N SER A 46 22.29 -2.72 14.96
CA SER A 46 23.30 -3.70 14.57
C SER A 46 24.20 -3.20 13.44
N TYR A 47 23.94 -2.02 12.87
CA TYR A 47 24.69 -1.44 11.76
C TYR A 47 25.27 -0.07 12.16
N PRO A 48 26.50 0.27 11.73
CA PRO A 48 27.11 1.56 11.99
C PRO A 48 26.23 2.77 11.64
N ASP A 49 26.29 3.82 12.46
CA ASP A 49 25.54 5.07 12.25
C ASP A 49 25.90 5.79 10.94
N SER A 50 27.11 5.57 10.43
CA SER A 50 27.59 6.12 9.15
C SER A 50 26.88 5.56 7.92
N ILE A 51 26.20 4.41 8.04
CA ILE A 51 25.39 3.85 6.96
C ILE A 51 24.08 4.62 6.89
N GLU A 52 23.77 5.18 5.73
CA GLU A 52 22.45 5.73 5.46
C GLU A 52 21.40 4.62 5.40
N LYS A 53 20.31 4.79 6.16
CA LYS A 53 19.27 3.78 6.36
C LYS A 53 17.91 4.36 5.99
N VAL A 54 17.12 3.56 5.28
CA VAL A 54 15.67 3.75 5.12
C VAL A 54 14.97 2.70 5.97
N LEU A 55 14.23 3.13 7.00
CA LEU A 55 13.49 2.20 7.84
C LEU A 55 12.07 2.03 7.32
N HIS A 56 11.65 0.79 7.09
CA HIS A 56 10.24 0.53 6.80
C HIS A 56 9.42 0.68 8.08
N PHE A 57 8.21 1.23 7.96
CA PHE A 57 7.19 1.15 9.00
C PHE A 57 5.92 0.57 8.41
N SER A 58 5.55 -0.62 8.87
CA SER A 58 4.35 -1.33 8.49
C SER A 58 3.25 -1.09 9.51
N GLY A 59 2.08 -0.65 9.04
CA GLY A 59 0.91 -0.42 9.89
C GLY A 59 0.28 -1.69 10.47
N LYS A 60 0.81 -2.89 10.18
CA LYS A 60 0.27 -4.18 10.66
C LYS A 60 0.17 -4.23 12.18
N ALA A 61 -1.05 -4.40 12.71
CA ALA A 61 -1.32 -4.44 14.15
C ALA A 61 -0.76 -3.22 14.91
N ARG A 62 -0.75 -2.05 14.27
CA ARG A 62 -0.33 -0.78 14.87
C ARG A 62 -1.39 0.29 14.66
N ASP A 63 -1.54 1.15 15.64
CA ASP A 63 -2.37 2.35 15.61
C ASP A 63 -1.53 3.62 15.46
N ILE A 64 -2.18 4.78 15.44
CA ILE A 64 -1.52 6.07 15.28
C ILE A 64 -0.55 6.38 16.42
N GLN A 65 -0.90 6.04 17.67
CA GLN A 65 -0.04 6.27 18.84
C GLN A 65 1.27 5.48 18.76
N ASP A 66 1.22 4.23 18.30
CA ASP A 66 2.42 3.41 18.07
C ASP A 66 3.37 4.07 17.05
N PHE A 67 2.79 4.71 16.04
CA PHE A 67 3.57 5.38 15.00
C PHE A 67 4.15 6.71 15.48
N GLU A 68 3.41 7.51 16.24
CA GLU A 68 3.91 8.75 16.84
C GLU A 68 5.08 8.46 17.80
N GLN A 69 4.96 7.43 18.64
CA GLN A 69 6.06 6.97 19.49
C GLN A 69 7.27 6.52 18.65
N PHE A 70 7.04 5.80 17.55
CA PHE A 70 8.11 5.40 16.64
C PHE A 70 8.84 6.62 16.03
N LEU A 71 8.12 7.69 15.66
CA LEU A 71 8.72 8.90 15.10
C LEU A 71 9.66 9.57 16.11
N GLU A 72 9.26 9.69 17.37
CA GLU A 72 10.11 10.23 18.43
C GLU A 72 11.40 9.40 18.60
N GLN A 73 11.26 8.07 18.64
CA GLN A 73 12.39 7.16 18.79
C GLN A 73 13.33 7.17 17.58
N ALA A 74 12.77 7.21 16.37
CA ALA A 74 13.54 7.29 15.13
C ALA A 74 14.31 8.60 15.03
N GLN A 75 13.70 9.72 15.42
CA GLN A 75 14.36 11.03 15.47
C GLN A 75 15.50 11.04 16.50
N ALA A 76 15.27 10.49 17.69
CA ALA A 76 16.31 10.37 18.73
C ALA A 76 17.49 9.48 18.27
N ALA A 77 17.23 8.50 17.41
CA ALA A 77 18.25 7.66 16.78
C ALA A 77 18.85 8.27 15.50
N ASN A 78 18.57 9.54 15.20
CA ASN A 78 19.05 10.26 14.01
C ASN A 78 18.70 9.56 12.67
N ILE A 79 17.58 8.84 12.63
CA ILE A 79 17.05 8.29 11.38
C ILE A 79 16.35 9.40 10.62
N GLN A 80 16.67 9.53 9.33
CA GLN A 80 16.13 10.61 8.50
C GLN A 80 15.20 10.11 7.38
N ASN A 81 15.25 8.83 7.04
CA ASN A 81 14.51 8.28 5.91
C ASN A 81 13.57 7.14 6.35
N LEU A 82 12.29 7.24 6.00
CA LEU A 82 11.26 6.27 6.35
C LEU A 82 10.51 5.80 5.10
N LEU A 83 10.17 4.51 5.02
CA LEU A 83 9.25 3.96 4.02
C LEU A 83 7.94 3.54 4.70
N LEU A 84 6.86 4.26 4.44
CA LEU A 84 5.57 4.06 5.13
C LEU A 84 4.64 3.12 4.36
N LEU A 85 4.24 2.05 5.03
CA LEU A 85 3.48 0.93 4.47
C LEU A 85 2.21 0.69 5.29
N THR A 86 1.12 0.33 4.60
CA THR A 86 -0.03 -0.28 5.30
C THR A 86 0.30 -1.70 5.78
N GLY A 87 1.16 -2.40 5.03
CA GLY A 87 1.51 -3.79 5.25
C GLY A 87 0.53 -4.79 4.66
N ASP A 88 0.99 -6.04 4.54
CA ASP A 88 0.22 -7.18 4.06
C ASP A 88 -0.69 -7.75 5.15
N LYS A 89 -1.53 -8.73 4.79
CA LYS A 89 -2.35 -9.45 5.77
C LYS A 89 -1.45 -10.07 6.86
N LEU A 90 -1.76 -9.79 8.13
CA LEU A 90 -1.20 -10.49 9.29
C LEU A 90 -1.45 -12.00 9.17
N LYS A 91 -0.44 -12.79 9.51
CA LYS A 91 -0.54 -14.24 9.62
C LYS A 91 -1.52 -14.60 10.74
N GLU A 92 -1.46 -13.86 11.84
CA GLU A 92 -2.34 -13.98 13.01
C GLU A 92 -3.47 -12.93 12.97
N HIS A 93 -4.16 -12.82 11.83
CA HIS A 93 -5.25 -11.86 11.70
C HIS A 93 -6.52 -12.31 12.44
N HIS A 94 -7.00 -11.49 13.36
CA HIS A 94 -8.27 -11.64 14.05
C HIS A 94 -9.33 -10.70 13.48
N ASN A 95 -10.53 -11.24 13.22
CA ASN A 95 -11.67 -10.50 12.68
C ASN A 95 -12.61 -9.97 13.78
N GLY A 96 -12.33 -10.24 15.06
CA GLY A 96 -13.18 -9.83 16.18
C GLY A 96 -14.32 -10.79 16.54
N ARG A 97 -14.41 -11.97 15.92
CA ARG A 97 -15.53 -12.93 16.11
C ARG A 97 -15.20 -14.08 17.06
N ASP A 98 -13.92 -14.31 17.31
CA ASP A 98 -13.34 -15.37 18.12
C ASP A 98 -13.07 -14.92 19.57
N GLY A 99 -13.65 -13.80 20.01
CA GLY A 99 -13.40 -13.20 21.33
C GLY A 99 -12.10 -12.40 21.42
N GLN A 100 -11.24 -12.47 20.40
CA GLN A 100 -10.04 -11.65 20.30
C GLN A 100 -10.37 -10.28 19.70
N PRO A 101 -9.66 -9.20 20.08
CA PRO A 101 -9.80 -7.91 19.42
C PRO A 101 -9.50 -8.02 17.92
N ARG A 102 -10.31 -7.34 17.10
CA ARG A 102 -10.06 -7.27 15.66
C ARG A 102 -8.70 -6.61 15.39
N SER A 103 -7.84 -7.27 14.60
CA SER A 103 -6.56 -6.71 14.21
C SER A 103 -6.75 -5.44 13.39
N ARG A 104 -5.98 -4.39 13.73
CA ARG A 104 -6.03 -3.08 13.09
C ARG A 104 -4.78 -2.81 12.26
N TYR A 105 -4.91 -1.88 11.33
CA TYR A 105 -3.84 -1.49 10.43
C TYR A 105 -3.79 0.02 10.32
N LEU A 106 -2.65 0.62 10.65
CA LEU A 106 -2.40 2.02 10.32
C LEU A 106 -2.25 2.15 8.80
N GLU A 107 -3.13 2.92 8.17
CA GLU A 107 -3.06 3.13 6.73
C GLU A 107 -1.90 4.06 6.36
N SER A 108 -1.10 3.68 5.34
CA SER A 108 0.05 4.46 4.87
C SER A 108 -0.24 5.94 4.56
N VAL A 109 -1.43 6.30 4.08
CA VAL A 109 -1.79 7.72 3.87
C VAL A 109 -1.83 8.48 5.20
N ASN A 110 -2.38 7.87 6.25
CA ASN A 110 -2.45 8.46 7.59
C ASN A 110 -1.07 8.53 8.24
N ALA A 111 -0.24 7.50 8.04
CA ALA A 111 1.15 7.53 8.48
C ALA A 111 1.93 8.69 7.81
N VAL A 112 1.74 8.93 6.51
CA VAL A 112 2.36 10.08 5.83
C VAL A 112 1.89 11.40 6.45
N MET A 113 0.58 11.56 6.68
CA MET A 113 0.02 12.77 7.31
C MET A 113 0.66 13.04 8.67
N ALA A 114 0.74 12.03 9.53
CA ALA A 114 1.33 12.17 10.87
C ALA A 114 2.84 12.45 10.82
N ALA A 115 3.58 11.76 9.95
CA ALA A 115 5.02 11.99 9.79
C ALA A 115 5.34 13.40 9.27
N LYS A 116 4.50 13.94 8.37
CA LYS A 116 4.66 15.31 7.88
C LYS A 116 4.25 16.36 8.89
N GLN A 117 3.29 16.08 9.75
CA GLN A 117 2.98 16.94 10.89
C GLN A 117 4.12 16.96 11.92
N HIS A 118 4.76 15.81 12.17
CA HIS A 118 5.92 15.70 13.05
C HIS A 118 7.16 16.43 12.49
N GLY A 119 7.41 16.30 11.18
CA GLY A 119 8.56 16.90 10.50
C GLY A 119 9.86 16.10 10.67
N GLY A 120 10.95 16.57 10.05
CA GLY A 120 12.29 15.97 10.25
C GLY A 120 12.63 14.71 9.45
N PHE A 121 11.69 14.17 8.65
CA PHE A 121 11.90 12.95 7.87
C PHE A 121 11.65 13.12 6.37
N ARG A 122 12.44 12.39 5.56
CA ARG A 122 12.14 12.07 4.16
C ARG A 122 11.27 10.82 4.11
N ILE A 123 10.10 10.95 3.50
CA ILE A 123 9.01 9.98 3.52
C ILE A 123 8.85 9.31 2.16
N GLY A 124 9.22 8.05 2.10
CA GLY A 124 8.92 7.14 1.02
C GLY A 124 7.55 6.49 1.17
N VAL A 125 6.92 6.17 0.05
CA VAL A 125 5.69 5.37 0.04
C VAL A 125 5.72 4.25 -0.99
N ALA A 126 5.12 3.11 -0.65
CA ALA A 126 4.93 2.03 -1.63
C ALA A 126 3.77 2.29 -2.60
N PHE A 127 3.93 1.89 -3.86
CA PHE A 127 2.92 1.96 -4.90
C PHE A 127 2.88 0.65 -5.70
N ASN A 128 1.71 0.04 -5.90
CA ASN A 128 1.63 -1.16 -6.74
C ASN A 128 1.05 -0.82 -8.13
N PRO A 129 1.89 -0.72 -9.18
CA PRO A 129 1.41 -0.48 -10.55
C PRO A 129 0.85 -1.73 -11.24
N PHE A 130 1.08 -2.93 -10.71
CA PHE A 130 0.77 -4.22 -11.36
C PHE A 130 -0.70 -4.60 -11.19
N LYS A 131 -1.61 -3.72 -11.62
CA LYS A 131 -3.07 -3.88 -11.55
C LYS A 131 -3.68 -3.92 -12.95
N TYR A 132 -4.40 -5.01 -13.21
CA TYR A 132 -4.75 -5.40 -14.58
C TYR A 132 -6.23 -5.22 -14.94
N VAL A 133 -7.07 -4.89 -13.96
CA VAL A 133 -8.47 -4.50 -14.18
C VAL A 133 -8.68 -3.05 -13.84
N GLU A 134 -9.60 -2.40 -14.54
CA GLU A 134 -9.78 -0.94 -14.52
C GLU A 134 -9.98 -0.40 -13.11
N ALA A 135 -10.94 -0.95 -12.36
CA ALA A 135 -11.34 -0.43 -11.07
C ALA A 135 -10.26 -0.56 -9.99
N GLU A 136 -9.61 -1.72 -9.94
CA GLU A 136 -8.48 -1.96 -9.05
C GLU A 136 -7.30 -1.01 -9.36
N ARG A 137 -6.97 -0.86 -10.65
CA ARG A 137 -5.91 0.02 -11.11
C ARG A 137 -6.22 1.46 -10.72
N ASP A 138 -7.38 1.97 -11.12
CA ASP A 138 -7.80 3.34 -10.82
C ASP A 138 -7.76 3.60 -9.31
N ALA A 139 -8.21 2.64 -8.48
CA ALA A 139 -8.15 2.76 -7.03
C ALA A 139 -6.71 2.85 -6.48
N GLN A 140 -5.74 2.13 -7.03
CA GLN A 140 -4.33 2.24 -6.62
C GLN A 140 -3.73 3.60 -7.00
N TYR A 141 -4.00 4.08 -8.21
CA TYR A 141 -3.50 5.38 -8.69
C TYR A 141 -4.15 6.55 -7.93
N LEU A 142 -5.44 6.47 -7.60
CA LEU A 142 -6.10 7.44 -6.70
C LEU A 142 -5.48 7.44 -5.30
N LYS A 143 -5.10 6.27 -4.77
CA LYS A 143 -4.37 6.20 -3.49
C LYS A 143 -2.97 6.80 -3.59
N LEU A 144 -2.27 6.56 -4.69
CA LEU A 144 -0.96 7.18 -4.91
C LEU A 144 -1.06 8.71 -4.90
N HIS A 145 -2.06 9.27 -5.58
CA HIS A 145 -2.35 10.70 -5.53
C HIS A 145 -2.51 11.18 -4.08
N LYS A 146 -3.28 10.47 -3.26
CA LYS A 146 -3.44 10.82 -1.83
C LYS A 146 -2.16 10.78 -1.04
N LYS A 147 -1.27 9.81 -1.31
CA LYS A 147 0.03 9.72 -0.65
C LYS A 147 0.92 10.91 -1.01
N ILE A 148 0.94 11.30 -2.29
CA ILE A 148 1.66 12.48 -2.78
C ILE A 148 1.07 13.74 -2.14
N LYS A 149 -0.26 13.89 -2.15
CA LYS A 149 -0.96 15.02 -1.54
C LYS A 149 -0.73 15.13 -0.03
N ALA A 150 -0.63 13.99 0.67
CA ALA A 150 -0.29 13.96 2.09
C ALA A 150 1.18 14.36 2.36
N GLY A 151 2.02 14.39 1.32
CA GLY A 151 3.37 14.91 1.37
C GLY A 151 4.47 13.88 1.10
N ALA A 152 4.20 12.71 0.51
CA ALA A 152 5.28 11.77 0.19
C ALA A 152 6.39 12.42 -0.65
N ASP A 153 7.65 12.17 -0.31
CA ASP A 153 8.83 12.74 -0.97
C ASP A 153 9.32 11.86 -2.13
N PHE A 154 9.20 10.54 -1.98
CA PHE A 154 9.55 9.57 -3.02
C PHE A 154 8.62 8.35 -3.01
N ILE A 155 8.64 7.62 -4.12
CA ILE A 155 7.77 6.47 -4.37
C ILE A 155 8.64 5.25 -4.65
N ILE A 156 8.29 4.10 -4.07
CA ILE A 156 8.88 2.80 -4.41
C ILE A 156 7.80 1.91 -4.98
N THR A 157 8.01 1.32 -6.16
CA THR A 157 7.04 0.38 -6.71
C THR A 157 7.00 -0.90 -5.89
N GLN A 158 5.88 -1.63 -5.91
CA GLN A 158 5.86 -3.03 -5.54
C GLN A 158 6.84 -3.82 -6.44
N LEU A 159 7.24 -5.02 -6.01
CA LEU A 159 7.97 -5.94 -6.89
C LEU A 159 7.06 -6.43 -8.03
N GLY A 160 7.58 -6.37 -9.26
CA GLY A 160 6.94 -6.97 -10.42
C GLY A 160 7.83 -6.93 -11.66
N TYR A 161 7.36 -7.59 -12.72
CA TYR A 161 8.17 -7.92 -13.91
C TYR A 161 7.55 -7.41 -15.22
N ASP A 162 6.41 -6.72 -15.14
CA ASP A 162 5.76 -6.12 -16.29
C ASP A 162 6.32 -4.73 -16.57
N ILE A 163 7.17 -4.63 -17.60
CA ILE A 163 7.78 -3.36 -18.02
C ILE A 163 6.73 -2.35 -18.51
N GLU A 164 5.63 -2.81 -19.11
CA GLU A 164 4.57 -1.92 -19.58
C GLU A 164 3.80 -1.29 -18.40
N ALA A 165 3.60 -2.03 -17.32
CA ALA A 165 3.03 -1.48 -16.09
C ALA A 165 3.95 -0.40 -15.46
N LEU A 166 5.28 -0.58 -15.53
CA LEU A 166 6.25 0.42 -15.07
C LEU A 166 6.25 1.68 -15.96
N LYS A 167 6.16 1.52 -17.29
CA LYS A 167 5.99 2.64 -18.23
C LYS A 167 4.71 3.42 -17.95
N GLN A 168 3.59 2.73 -17.69
CA GLN A 168 2.33 3.36 -17.31
C GLN A 168 2.45 4.16 -16.00
N ALA A 169 3.17 3.64 -15.02
CA ALA A 169 3.46 4.37 -13.78
C ALA A 169 4.21 5.66 -14.07
N LYS A 170 5.32 5.62 -14.83
CA LYS A 170 6.08 6.82 -15.22
C LYS A 170 5.23 7.82 -16.01
N SER A 171 4.43 7.34 -16.95
CA SER A 171 3.51 8.16 -17.74
C SER A 171 2.47 8.86 -16.86
N PHE A 172 1.93 8.17 -15.84
CA PHE A 172 1.01 8.77 -14.88
C PHE A 172 1.65 9.91 -14.09
N LEU A 173 2.86 9.72 -13.57
CA LEU A 173 3.57 10.79 -12.84
C LEU A 173 3.80 12.02 -13.72
N THR A 174 4.25 11.78 -14.96
CA THR A 174 4.51 12.83 -15.95
C THR A 174 3.23 13.58 -16.33
N LYS A 175 2.14 12.86 -16.63
CA LYS A 175 0.85 13.42 -17.04
C LYS A 175 0.21 14.31 -15.97
N HIS A 176 0.51 14.05 -14.70
CA HIS A 176 -0.05 14.77 -13.57
C HIS A 176 0.95 15.75 -12.93
N ASP A 177 2.10 15.98 -13.57
CA ASP A 177 3.15 16.91 -13.12
C ASP A 177 3.63 16.62 -11.68
N TYR A 178 3.70 15.34 -11.29
CA TYR A 178 4.26 14.96 -10.00
C TYR A 178 5.78 15.04 -10.02
N SER A 179 6.35 15.81 -9.10
CA SER A 179 7.80 15.99 -8.94
C SER A 179 8.48 14.87 -8.15
N GLN A 180 7.69 14.02 -7.48
CA GLN A 180 8.19 12.93 -6.65
C GLN A 180 9.00 11.94 -7.48
N GLN A 181 10.20 11.62 -6.99
CA GLN A 181 11.06 10.63 -7.59
C GLN A 181 10.50 9.22 -7.35
N ILE A 182 10.54 8.38 -8.38
CA ILE A 182 10.08 7.00 -8.31
C ILE A 182 11.24 6.04 -8.49
N LEU A 183 11.32 5.05 -7.59
CA LEU A 183 12.27 3.94 -7.62
C LEU A 183 11.52 2.66 -7.98
N ALA A 184 12.13 1.81 -8.78
CA ALA A 184 11.58 0.49 -9.11
C ALA A 184 12.06 -0.56 -8.12
N CYS A 185 11.15 -1.35 -7.55
CA CYS A 185 11.52 -2.55 -6.80
C CYS A 185 11.79 -3.72 -7.75
N VAL A 186 13.01 -4.26 -7.71
CA VAL A 186 13.47 -5.35 -8.58
C VAL A 186 14.05 -6.48 -7.73
N MET A 187 14.05 -7.69 -8.29
CA MET A 187 14.58 -8.89 -7.62
C MET A 187 15.12 -9.88 -8.64
N PRO A 188 16.29 -10.51 -8.40
CA PRO A 188 16.69 -11.73 -9.10
C PRO A 188 15.69 -12.86 -8.80
N LEU A 189 14.75 -13.09 -9.72
CA LEU A 189 13.67 -14.06 -9.54
C LEU A 189 14.14 -15.48 -9.82
N THR A 190 14.55 -16.19 -8.78
CA THR A 190 14.80 -17.63 -8.88
C THR A 190 13.50 -18.41 -8.99
N LEU A 191 13.54 -19.59 -9.62
CA LEU A 191 12.40 -20.51 -9.66
C LEU A 191 11.87 -20.85 -8.26
N GLY A 192 12.76 -20.99 -7.27
CA GLY A 192 12.39 -21.25 -5.88
C GLY A 192 11.57 -20.12 -5.28
N ARG A 193 12.00 -18.85 -5.47
CA ARG A 193 11.26 -17.66 -5.02
C ARG A 193 9.92 -17.54 -5.77
N ALA A 194 9.91 -17.75 -7.09
CA ALA A 194 8.69 -17.70 -7.88
C ALA A 194 7.65 -18.74 -7.40
N ASN A 195 8.06 -19.98 -7.18
CA ASN A 195 7.21 -21.03 -6.64
C ASN A 195 6.70 -20.71 -5.24
N PHE A 196 7.56 -20.17 -4.37
CA PHE A 196 7.15 -19.74 -3.03
C PHE A 196 6.08 -18.65 -3.11
N MET A 197 6.29 -17.63 -3.93
CA MET A 197 5.34 -16.51 -4.11
C MET A 197 3.97 -16.98 -4.57
N VAL A 198 3.93 -17.89 -5.55
CA VAL A 198 2.69 -18.47 -6.07
C VAL A 198 2.01 -19.38 -5.03
N LYS A 199 2.76 -20.29 -4.41
CA LYS A 199 2.25 -21.24 -3.41
C LYS A 199 1.64 -20.53 -2.21
N HIS A 200 2.32 -19.50 -1.71
CA HIS A 200 1.90 -18.76 -0.52
C HIS A 200 1.05 -17.52 -0.84
N LYS A 201 0.72 -17.29 -2.13
CA LYS A 201 -0.08 -16.15 -2.59
C LYS A 201 0.42 -14.82 -2.03
N VAL A 202 1.73 -14.57 -2.17
CA VAL A 202 2.35 -13.34 -1.64
C VAL A 202 1.66 -12.12 -2.23
N ALA A 203 1.28 -11.19 -1.35
CA ALA A 203 0.33 -10.14 -1.66
C ALA A 203 0.85 -9.18 -2.74
N GLY A 204 0.05 -9.00 -3.80
CA GLY A 204 0.28 -7.97 -4.81
C GLY A 204 1.45 -8.22 -5.78
N ILE A 205 2.06 -9.41 -5.73
CA ILE A 205 3.06 -9.86 -6.70
C ILE A 205 2.36 -10.70 -7.77
N VAL A 206 2.66 -10.43 -9.04
CA VAL A 206 2.17 -11.23 -10.17
C VAL A 206 3.31 -12.05 -10.75
N ILE A 207 3.17 -13.37 -10.64
CA ILE A 207 4.02 -14.36 -11.31
C ILE A 207 3.10 -15.16 -12.22
N THR A 208 3.32 -15.07 -13.54
CA THR A 208 2.47 -15.76 -14.52
C THR A 208 2.91 -17.21 -14.73
N PRO A 209 2.01 -18.09 -15.23
CA PRO A 209 2.40 -19.44 -15.63
C PRO A 209 3.55 -19.46 -16.64
N HIS A 210 3.59 -18.48 -17.54
CA HIS A 210 4.68 -18.33 -18.52
C HIS A 210 6.03 -18.09 -17.85
N MET A 211 6.10 -17.16 -16.88
CA MET A 211 7.34 -16.91 -16.14
C MET A 211 7.83 -18.15 -15.40
N LEU A 212 6.94 -18.90 -14.74
CA LEU A 212 7.30 -20.15 -14.08
C LEU A 212 7.88 -21.17 -15.06
N LYS A 213 7.27 -21.31 -16.23
CA LYS A 213 7.74 -22.22 -17.28
C LYS A 213 9.17 -21.86 -17.72
N VAL A 214 9.42 -20.59 -18.07
CA VAL A 214 10.75 -20.14 -18.51
C VAL A 214 11.80 -20.38 -17.43
N LEU A 215 11.50 -20.05 -16.17
CA LEU A 215 12.41 -20.27 -15.04
C LEU A 215 12.69 -21.76 -14.80
N ALA A 216 11.70 -22.64 -15.02
CA ALA A 216 11.87 -24.08 -14.89
C ALA A 216 12.76 -24.66 -15.99
N GLU A 217 12.53 -24.27 -17.25
CA GLU A 217 13.32 -24.67 -18.40
C GLU A 217 14.79 -24.25 -18.25
N GLU A 218 15.04 -23.02 -17.79
CA GLU A 218 16.41 -22.55 -17.56
C GLU A 218 17.13 -23.29 -16.45
N LYS A 219 16.43 -23.57 -15.35
CA LYS A 219 16.99 -24.38 -14.26
C LYS A 219 17.36 -25.78 -14.76
N GLN A 220 16.52 -26.40 -15.58
CA GLN A 220 16.79 -27.71 -16.18
C GLN A 220 17.99 -27.67 -17.14
N ALA A 221 18.16 -26.57 -17.88
CA ALA A 221 19.28 -26.34 -18.78
C ALA A 221 20.58 -25.89 -18.07
N GLY A 222 20.58 -25.73 -16.74
CA GLY A 222 21.76 -25.30 -15.98
C GLY A 222 22.03 -23.79 -15.99
N HIS A 223 21.14 -22.98 -16.56
CA HIS A 223 21.30 -21.52 -16.66
C HIS A 223 20.84 -20.80 -15.38
N THR A 224 21.56 -21.01 -14.28
CA THR A 224 21.17 -20.50 -12.95
C THR A 224 21.49 -19.02 -12.72
N ASP A 225 22.40 -18.45 -13.50
CA ASP A 225 22.87 -17.06 -13.46
C ASP A 225 21.94 -16.08 -14.18
N ARG A 226 21.13 -16.55 -15.15
CA ARG A 226 20.22 -15.71 -15.95
C ARG A 226 19.21 -14.91 -15.14
N VAL A 227 18.93 -15.31 -13.90
CA VAL A 227 18.09 -14.51 -12.97
C VAL A 227 18.73 -13.15 -12.65
N TYR A 228 20.06 -13.08 -12.55
CA TYR A 228 20.82 -11.85 -12.33
C TYR A 228 20.95 -11.05 -13.61
N LEU A 229 21.15 -11.70 -14.76
CA LEU A 229 21.12 -11.05 -16.06
C LEU A 229 19.78 -10.32 -16.27
N ARG A 230 18.65 -10.99 -16.05
CA ARG A 230 17.33 -10.34 -16.16
C ARG A 230 17.18 -9.18 -15.18
N CYS A 231 17.63 -9.35 -13.93
CA CYS A 231 17.57 -8.28 -12.94
C CYS A 231 18.39 -7.06 -13.39
N ALA A 232 19.60 -7.27 -13.94
CA ALA A 232 20.43 -6.21 -14.51
C ALA A 232 19.73 -5.51 -15.68
N LEU A 233 19.13 -6.26 -16.61
CA LEU A 233 18.36 -5.68 -17.72
C LEU A 233 17.18 -4.84 -17.19
N GLN A 234 16.43 -5.31 -16.20
CA GLN A 234 15.33 -4.55 -15.61
C GLN A 234 15.81 -3.24 -14.98
N ILE A 235 16.95 -3.28 -14.26
CA ILE A 235 17.59 -2.08 -13.68
C ILE A 235 17.93 -1.07 -14.78
N LEU A 236 18.58 -1.52 -15.85
CA LEU A 236 19.00 -0.67 -16.96
C LEU A 236 17.80 -0.11 -17.75
N ILE A 237 16.77 -0.92 -17.98
CA ILE A 237 15.50 -0.47 -18.58
C ILE A 237 14.87 0.62 -17.71
N CYS A 238 14.74 0.39 -16.39
CA CYS A 238 14.19 1.39 -15.48
C CYS A 238 14.99 2.70 -15.49
N LYS A 239 16.32 2.62 -15.59
CA LYS A 239 17.17 3.80 -15.75
C LYS A 239 16.84 4.58 -17.03
N HIS A 240 16.74 3.91 -18.18
CA HIS A 240 16.35 4.53 -19.45
C HIS A 240 14.93 5.10 -19.43
N LEU A 241 14.02 4.49 -18.67
CA LEU A 241 12.66 5.00 -18.44
C LEU A 241 12.62 6.19 -17.45
N GLY A 242 13.77 6.61 -16.91
CA GLY A 242 13.87 7.75 -16.00
C GLY A 242 13.42 7.46 -14.57
N PHE A 243 13.49 6.21 -14.10
CA PHE A 243 13.39 5.94 -12.67
C PHE A 243 14.62 6.53 -11.96
N ALA A 244 14.40 7.13 -10.79
CA ALA A 244 15.45 7.82 -10.04
C ALA A 244 16.43 6.85 -9.35
N GLY A 245 16.02 5.59 -9.21
CA GLY A 245 16.80 4.56 -8.57
C GLY A 245 16.04 3.24 -8.49
N ILE A 246 16.61 2.32 -7.74
CA ILE A 246 16.13 0.94 -7.61
C ILE A 246 16.10 0.58 -6.13
N HIS A 247 15.06 -0.12 -5.73
CA HIS A 247 14.98 -0.89 -4.49
C HIS A 247 15.27 -2.35 -4.83
N LEU A 248 16.44 -2.84 -4.45
CA LEU A 248 16.90 -4.18 -4.75
C LEU A 248 16.51 -5.13 -3.61
N SER A 249 15.56 -6.03 -3.88
CA SER A 249 15.11 -7.05 -2.93
C SER A 249 15.83 -8.39 -3.17
N ALA A 250 15.96 -9.17 -2.10
CA ALA A 250 16.50 -10.53 -2.09
C ALA A 250 17.85 -10.72 -2.85
N CYS A 251 18.76 -9.76 -2.70
CA CYS A 251 20.12 -9.78 -3.24
C CYS A 251 21.10 -9.16 -2.20
N HIS A 252 21.14 -9.75 -1.01
CA HIS A 252 21.91 -9.22 0.13
C HIS A 252 23.31 -9.85 0.25
N LYS A 253 23.55 -10.99 -0.40
CA LYS A 253 24.84 -11.69 -0.29
C LYS A 253 25.89 -11.07 -1.21
N PRO A 254 27.15 -10.91 -0.78
CA PRO A 254 28.20 -10.28 -1.58
C PRO A 254 28.39 -10.91 -2.97
N GLU A 255 28.37 -12.23 -3.08
CA GLU A 255 28.55 -12.95 -4.34
C GLU A 255 27.39 -12.72 -5.33
N GLU A 256 26.15 -12.64 -4.82
CA GLU A 256 24.97 -12.33 -5.62
C GLU A 256 25.05 -10.89 -6.15
N GLN A 257 25.50 -9.97 -5.29
CA GLN A 257 25.68 -8.56 -5.64
C GLN A 257 26.77 -8.36 -6.69
N MET A 258 27.92 -9.03 -6.55
CA MET A 258 29.02 -8.98 -7.52
C MET A 258 28.59 -9.50 -8.90
N LEU A 259 27.85 -10.61 -8.94
CA LEU A 259 27.37 -11.18 -10.20
C LEU A 259 26.35 -10.23 -10.86
N LEU A 260 25.41 -9.68 -10.09
CA LEU A 260 24.47 -8.69 -10.61
C LEU A 260 25.18 -7.45 -11.17
N GLU A 261 26.18 -6.94 -10.44
CA GLU A 261 27.01 -5.81 -10.86
C GLU A 261 27.76 -6.10 -12.16
N SER A 262 28.34 -7.30 -12.33
CA SER A 262 29.02 -7.65 -13.58
C SER A 262 28.09 -7.59 -14.80
N TYR A 263 26.81 -8.00 -14.65
CA TYR A 263 25.85 -7.90 -15.75
C TYR A 263 25.39 -6.46 -15.99
N ILE A 264 25.26 -5.65 -14.94
CA ILE A 264 24.97 -4.23 -15.12
C ILE A 264 26.08 -3.58 -15.94
N GLU A 265 27.34 -3.81 -15.58
CA GLU A 265 28.50 -3.25 -16.32
C GLU A 265 28.58 -3.79 -17.75
N GLN A 266 28.37 -5.09 -17.94
CA GLN A 266 28.39 -5.70 -19.26
C GLN A 266 27.36 -5.07 -20.21
N TYR A 267 26.15 -4.77 -19.73
CA TYR A 267 25.03 -4.35 -20.58
C TYR A 267 24.70 -2.84 -20.52
N ARG A 268 25.33 -2.04 -19.66
CA ARG A 268 25.02 -0.61 -19.49
C ARG A 268 25.19 0.26 -20.74
N HIS A 269 25.97 -0.20 -21.71
CA HIS A 269 26.23 0.49 -22.97
C HIS A 269 25.05 0.40 -23.96
N LEU A 270 24.11 -0.52 -23.74
CA LEU A 270 22.96 -0.71 -24.62
C LEU A 270 21.91 0.38 -24.45
N ASN A 271 21.24 0.71 -25.57
CA ASN A 271 20.07 1.59 -25.56
C ASN A 271 18.80 0.82 -25.12
N LEU A 272 17.73 1.57 -24.84
CA LEU A 272 16.47 1.00 -24.35
C LEU A 272 15.92 -0.12 -25.25
N LYS A 273 15.92 0.09 -26.58
CA LYS A 273 15.39 -0.90 -27.53
C LYS A 273 16.14 -2.23 -27.46
N ALA A 274 17.47 -2.19 -27.46
CA ALA A 274 18.29 -3.40 -27.37
C ALA A 274 18.12 -4.12 -26.03
N LEU A 275 17.97 -3.38 -24.93
CA LEU A 275 17.69 -3.95 -23.61
C LEU A 275 16.32 -4.64 -23.57
N GLU A 276 15.29 -4.03 -24.16
CA GLU A 276 13.95 -4.61 -24.26
C GLU A 276 13.92 -5.86 -25.16
N GLU A 277 14.67 -5.86 -26.26
CA GLU A 277 14.83 -7.04 -27.12
C GLU A 277 15.49 -8.21 -26.37
N LEU A 278 16.56 -7.96 -25.60
CA LEU A 278 17.19 -8.97 -24.75
C LEU A 278 16.26 -9.45 -23.64
N TRP A 279 15.55 -8.53 -22.98
CA TRP A 279 14.55 -8.86 -21.96
C TRP A 279 13.46 -9.80 -22.53
N ASN A 280 12.90 -9.44 -23.68
CA ASN A 280 11.87 -10.22 -24.35
C ASN A 280 12.40 -11.59 -24.82
N SER A 281 13.64 -11.64 -25.31
CA SER A 281 14.30 -12.88 -25.70
C SER A 281 14.49 -13.83 -24.51
N LEU A 282 15.04 -13.35 -23.40
CA LEU A 282 15.27 -14.15 -22.18
C LEU A 282 13.97 -14.61 -21.50
N TRP A 283 12.89 -13.86 -21.69
CA TRP A 283 11.56 -14.25 -21.23
C TRP A 283 10.76 -15.00 -22.30
N GLN A 284 11.31 -15.24 -23.49
CA GLN A 284 10.61 -15.91 -24.60
C GLN A 284 9.23 -15.27 -24.91
N VAL A 285 9.16 -13.94 -24.87
CA VAL A 285 7.93 -13.16 -25.10
C VAL A 285 7.50 -13.27 -26.56
N LYS A 286 6.22 -13.59 -26.80
CA LYS A 286 5.66 -13.73 -28.16
C LYS A 286 4.55 -12.74 -28.45
N THR A 287 3.71 -12.47 -27.45
CA THR A 287 2.47 -11.69 -27.61
C THR A 287 2.48 -10.36 -26.86
N GLY A 288 3.42 -10.18 -25.93
CA GLY A 288 3.47 -9.04 -25.01
C GLY A 288 2.52 -9.15 -23.81
N LYS A 289 1.80 -10.28 -23.66
CA LYS A 289 0.85 -10.53 -22.57
C LYS A 289 1.36 -11.50 -21.52
N GLU A 290 2.58 -12.01 -21.71
CA GLU A 290 3.20 -13.06 -20.89
C GLU A 290 3.42 -12.64 -19.42
N PHE A 291 3.46 -11.34 -19.13
CA PHE A 291 3.58 -10.79 -17.76
C PHE A 291 2.24 -10.41 -17.14
N THR A 292 1.16 -10.48 -17.91
CA THR A 292 -0.19 -10.16 -17.44
C THR A 292 -0.89 -11.44 -16.99
N PRO A 293 -1.66 -11.40 -15.88
CA PRO A 293 -2.48 -12.55 -15.48
C PRO A 293 -3.64 -12.73 -16.47
N GLU A 294 -4.29 -13.89 -16.44
CA GLU A 294 -5.52 -14.07 -17.19
C GLU A 294 -6.64 -13.17 -16.64
N ILE A 295 -7.23 -12.37 -17.53
CA ILE A 295 -8.27 -11.40 -17.19
C ILE A 295 -9.60 -11.90 -17.77
N ALA A 296 -10.48 -12.41 -16.91
CA ALA A 296 -11.83 -12.80 -17.34
C ALA A 296 -12.68 -11.57 -17.75
N ARG A 297 -12.48 -10.43 -17.07
CA ARG A 297 -13.23 -9.19 -17.33
C ARG A 297 -12.42 -7.97 -16.94
N PHE A 298 -12.09 -7.11 -17.92
CA PHE A 298 -11.30 -5.90 -17.69
C PHE A 298 -12.03 -4.83 -16.87
N SER A 299 -13.32 -4.60 -17.16
CA SER A 299 -14.14 -3.58 -16.49
C SER A 299 -15.53 -4.11 -16.16
N ARG A 300 -16.06 -3.66 -15.02
CA ARG A 300 -17.39 -4.00 -14.50
C ARG A 300 -18.16 -2.70 -14.24
N GLN A 301 -19.45 -2.71 -14.48
CA GLN A 301 -20.32 -1.59 -14.11
C GLN A 301 -20.90 -1.81 -12.72
N PRO A 302 -21.15 -0.75 -11.92
CA PRO A 302 -21.88 -0.88 -10.67
C PRO A 302 -23.30 -1.37 -10.95
N THR A 303 -23.86 -2.13 -10.01
CA THR A 303 -25.24 -2.64 -10.14
C THR A 303 -26.26 -1.54 -9.86
N SER A 304 -27.48 -1.67 -10.39
CA SER A 304 -28.57 -0.73 -10.10
C SER A 304 -28.84 -0.59 -8.60
N LYS A 305 -28.70 -1.69 -7.84
CA LYS A 305 -28.81 -1.69 -6.37
C LYS A 305 -27.75 -0.81 -5.71
N GLN A 306 -26.50 -0.83 -6.19
CA GLN A 306 -25.44 0.04 -5.68
C GLN A 306 -25.72 1.51 -5.98
N LEU A 307 -26.20 1.82 -7.19
CA LEU A 307 -26.55 3.19 -7.59
C LEU A 307 -27.73 3.76 -6.78
N ILE A 308 -28.80 2.97 -6.58
CA ILE A 308 -29.96 3.37 -5.78
C ILE A 308 -29.54 3.61 -4.33
N LYS A 309 -28.78 2.67 -3.74
CA LYS A 309 -28.27 2.79 -2.38
C LYS A 309 -27.42 4.05 -2.20
N TYR A 310 -26.54 4.34 -3.15
CA TYR A 310 -25.74 5.58 -3.15
C TYR A 310 -26.64 6.82 -3.13
N ARG A 311 -27.61 6.91 -4.05
CA ARG A 311 -28.50 8.08 -4.16
C ARG A 311 -29.31 8.32 -2.88
N GLN A 312 -29.90 7.25 -2.32
CA GLN A 312 -30.68 7.33 -1.08
C GLN A 312 -29.84 7.82 0.10
N LEU A 313 -28.67 7.22 0.30
CA LEU A 313 -27.77 7.61 1.40
C LEU A 313 -27.17 9.00 1.20
N HIS A 314 -26.91 9.39 -0.05
CA HIS A 314 -26.41 10.73 -0.38
C HIS A 314 -27.42 11.82 -0.05
N VAL A 315 -28.67 11.67 -0.52
CA VAL A 315 -29.75 12.62 -0.21
C VAL A 315 -29.99 12.71 1.31
N MET A 316 -30.03 11.56 1.98
CA MET A 316 -30.19 11.49 3.42
C MET A 316 -29.05 12.20 4.17
N HIS A 317 -27.80 12.01 3.73
CA HIS A 317 -26.64 12.65 4.35
C HIS A 317 -26.69 14.17 4.16
N GLU A 318 -26.94 14.66 2.94
CA GLU A 318 -27.02 16.10 2.67
C GLU A 318 -28.12 16.77 3.50
N ALA A 319 -29.28 16.13 3.63
CA ALA A 319 -30.38 16.65 4.45
C ALA A 319 -30.01 16.74 5.95
N MET A 320 -29.36 15.72 6.49
CA MET A 320 -29.05 15.65 7.94
C MET A 320 -27.75 16.36 8.34
N PHE A 321 -26.74 16.38 7.50
CA PHE A 321 -25.39 16.83 7.84
C PHE A 321 -24.88 17.98 6.95
N GLY A 322 -25.53 18.24 5.81
CA GLY A 322 -25.23 19.38 4.93
C GLY A 322 -25.93 20.68 5.35
N SER A 323 -27.09 20.59 6.01
CA SER A 323 -27.86 21.76 6.46
C SER A 323 -27.28 22.43 7.71
N LYS A 324 -27.03 23.75 7.65
CA LYS A 324 -26.61 24.56 8.81
C LYS A 324 -27.59 24.47 9.99
N ILE A 325 -28.90 24.36 9.69
CA ILE A 325 -29.95 24.25 10.70
C ILE A 325 -29.86 22.91 11.43
N ALA A 326 -29.72 21.81 10.67
CA ALA A 326 -29.58 20.47 11.24
C ALA A 326 -28.31 20.36 12.11
N LYS A 327 -27.20 20.97 11.66
CA LYS A 327 -25.96 21.10 12.46
C LYS A 327 -26.20 21.80 13.80
N GLY A 328 -26.88 22.95 13.79
CA GLY A 328 -27.18 23.72 14.99
C GLY A 328 -28.06 22.96 15.99
N VAL A 329 -29.16 22.36 15.50
CA VAL A 329 -30.09 21.59 16.33
C VAL A 329 -29.41 20.36 16.91
N GLY A 330 -28.68 19.59 16.12
CA GLY A 330 -27.98 18.41 16.61
C GLY A 330 -26.90 18.76 17.64
N ARG A 331 -26.16 19.86 17.46
CA ARG A 331 -25.19 20.33 18.46
C ARG A 331 -25.86 20.72 19.78
N PHE A 332 -27.01 21.39 19.73
CA PHE A 332 -27.79 21.69 20.94
C PHE A 332 -28.21 20.41 21.67
N ILE A 333 -28.74 19.43 20.93
CA ILE A 333 -29.15 18.13 21.50
C ILE A 333 -27.96 17.44 22.15
N PHE A 334 -26.85 17.24 21.42
CA PHE A 334 -25.71 16.44 21.90
C PHE A 334 -24.84 17.13 22.96
N LYS A 335 -24.95 18.45 23.14
CA LYS A 335 -24.30 19.20 24.24
C LYS A 335 -24.96 18.97 25.61
N ALA A 336 -26.18 18.47 25.65
CA ALA A 336 -26.91 18.30 26.90
C ALA A 336 -26.19 17.34 27.87
N SER A 337 -26.17 17.68 29.16
CA SER A 337 -25.42 16.96 30.20
C SER A 337 -25.84 15.51 30.38
N PHE A 338 -27.08 15.15 30.01
CA PHE A 338 -27.58 13.79 30.12
C PHE A 338 -26.84 12.78 29.21
N TRP A 339 -26.20 13.22 28.12
CA TRP A 339 -25.35 12.34 27.28
C TRP A 339 -24.04 11.95 27.95
N LYS A 340 -23.72 12.51 29.12
CA LYS A 340 -22.63 12.05 30.00
C LYS A 340 -23.04 10.81 30.81
N ASN A 341 -24.33 10.50 30.92
CA ASN A 341 -24.81 9.29 31.57
C ASN A 341 -24.43 8.05 30.74
N SER A 342 -23.77 7.09 31.39
CA SER A 342 -23.26 5.88 30.74
C SER A 342 -24.34 4.99 30.14
N VAL A 343 -25.54 4.96 30.73
CA VAL A 343 -26.68 4.18 30.22
C VAL A 343 -27.22 4.81 28.95
N VAL A 344 -27.43 6.13 28.93
CA VAL A 344 -27.96 6.85 27.76
C VAL A 344 -26.97 6.78 26.60
N ALA A 345 -25.67 6.93 26.86
CA ALA A 345 -24.63 6.79 25.85
C ALA A 345 -24.61 5.38 25.23
N LYS A 346 -24.81 4.33 26.04
CA LYS A 346 -24.91 2.94 25.56
C LYS A 346 -26.14 2.72 24.70
N VAL A 347 -27.29 3.30 25.06
CA VAL A 347 -28.52 3.21 24.26
C VAL A 347 -28.32 3.89 22.91
N LEU A 348 -27.78 5.11 22.89
CA LEU A 348 -27.47 5.83 21.65
C LEU A 348 -26.58 5.00 20.73
N LEU A 349 -25.49 4.46 21.28
CA LEU A 349 -24.55 3.62 20.55
C LEU A 349 -25.26 2.40 19.97
N LYS A 350 -26.07 1.68 20.76
CA LYS A 350 -26.82 0.50 20.27
C LYS A 350 -27.76 0.88 19.12
N THR A 351 -28.50 1.98 19.25
CA THR A 351 -29.39 2.48 18.19
C THR A 351 -28.62 2.80 16.91
N GLU A 352 -27.48 3.48 17.05
CA GLU A 352 -26.60 3.80 15.92
C GLU A 352 -26.05 2.54 15.25
N VAL A 353 -25.56 1.57 16.04
CA VAL A 353 -25.05 0.28 15.54
C VAL A 353 -26.14 -0.42 14.75
N LEU A 354 -27.32 -0.62 15.34
CA LEU A 354 -28.42 -1.35 14.70
C LEU A 354 -28.84 -0.70 13.36
N SER A 355 -28.98 0.63 13.35
CA SER A 355 -29.34 1.38 12.15
C SER A 355 -28.26 1.26 11.05
N LYS A 356 -26.99 1.50 11.39
CA LYS A 356 -25.91 1.56 10.39
C LYS A 356 -25.36 0.19 10.02
N HIS A 357 -25.41 -0.80 10.90
CA HIS A 357 -24.90 -2.14 10.63
C HIS A 357 -25.69 -2.82 9.51
N SER A 358 -27.02 -2.81 9.60
CA SER A 358 -27.88 -3.38 8.56
C SER A 358 -27.70 -2.69 7.20
N LEU A 359 -27.55 -1.36 7.20
CA LEU A 359 -27.44 -0.59 5.96
C LEU A 359 -26.07 -0.68 5.30
N VAL A 360 -24.97 -0.57 6.07
CA VAL A 360 -23.62 -0.39 5.51
C VAL A 360 -22.54 -1.26 6.15
N GLY A 361 -22.90 -2.17 7.06
CA GLY A 361 -21.94 -3.02 7.77
C GLY A 361 -21.06 -2.24 8.75
N CYS A 362 -21.60 -1.21 9.38
CA CYS A 362 -20.88 -0.42 10.39
C CYS A 362 -20.47 -1.28 11.60
N GLU A 363 -19.25 -1.06 12.10
CA GLU A 363 -18.72 -1.66 13.33
C GLU A 363 -18.45 -0.62 14.43
N SER A 364 -19.13 0.53 14.37
CA SER A 364 -19.06 1.58 15.39
C SER A 364 -17.64 2.04 15.72
N CYS A 365 -16.92 2.43 14.67
CA CYS A 365 -15.58 2.99 14.79
C CYS A 365 -15.55 4.38 15.48
N GLY A 366 -16.71 4.99 15.79
CA GLY A 366 -16.78 6.28 16.48
C GLY A 366 -16.51 7.51 15.60
N GLN A 367 -16.08 7.33 14.35
CA GLN A 367 -15.90 8.41 13.38
C GLN A 367 -16.53 8.03 12.03
N CYS A 368 -17.66 8.64 11.69
CA CYS A 368 -18.39 8.31 10.46
C CYS A 368 -17.65 8.88 9.24
N ARG A 369 -17.25 8.00 8.31
CA ARG A 369 -16.51 8.35 7.10
C ARG A 369 -17.30 8.12 5.81
N LEU A 370 -18.61 7.85 5.91
CA LEU A 370 -19.44 7.42 4.78
C LEU A 370 -19.57 8.47 3.67
N GLY A 371 -19.66 9.76 4.03
CA GLY A 371 -19.74 10.85 3.06
C GLY A 371 -18.52 10.89 2.14
N ASP A 372 -17.34 10.67 2.71
CA ASP A 372 -16.06 10.68 1.99
C ASP A 372 -15.73 9.36 1.30
N THR A 373 -16.54 8.32 1.50
CA THR A 373 -16.28 6.96 0.98
C THR A 373 -17.40 6.41 0.14
N LEU A 374 -18.18 7.30 -0.49
CA LEU A 374 -19.27 6.95 -1.42
C LEU A 374 -20.28 6.00 -0.74
N TYR A 375 -20.51 6.21 0.56
CA TYR A 375 -21.41 5.43 1.40
C TYR A 375 -21.06 3.93 1.52
N ILE A 376 -19.78 3.60 1.27
CA ILE A 376 -19.21 2.28 1.52
C ILE A 376 -18.36 2.37 2.78
N CYS A 377 -18.79 1.69 3.85
CA CYS A 377 -18.13 1.77 5.16
C CYS A 377 -16.71 1.16 5.10
N PRO A 378 -15.65 1.91 5.46
CA PRO A 378 -14.27 1.38 5.49
C PRO A 378 -14.07 0.18 6.41
N GLU A 379 -14.88 0.05 7.47
CA GLU A 379 -14.78 -1.08 8.40
C GLU A 379 -15.13 -2.43 7.74
N THR A 380 -15.80 -2.41 6.58
CA THR A 380 -16.05 -3.63 5.78
C THR A 380 -14.80 -4.14 5.02
N CYS A 381 -13.76 -3.31 4.90
CA CYS A 381 -12.42 -3.78 4.55
C CYS A 381 -11.81 -4.45 5.79
N PRO A 382 -11.28 -5.68 5.71
CA PRO A 382 -10.65 -6.34 6.86
C PRO A 382 -9.52 -5.51 7.52
N LYS A 383 -8.81 -4.70 6.72
CA LYS A 383 -7.77 -3.76 7.20
C LYS A 383 -8.29 -2.38 7.63
N GLY A 384 -9.58 -2.07 7.43
CA GLY A 384 -10.18 -0.80 7.86
C GLY A 384 -9.79 0.43 7.03
N LEU A 385 -9.27 0.24 5.81
CA LEU A 385 -8.68 1.30 4.98
C LEU A 385 -9.74 2.23 4.39
N ALA A 386 -9.53 3.54 4.52
CA ALA A 386 -10.45 4.55 4.01
C ALA A 386 -9.90 5.23 2.75
N ASN A 387 -8.60 5.51 2.71
CA ASN A 387 -7.99 6.34 1.66
C ASN A 387 -7.71 5.57 0.37
N GLY A 388 -7.59 4.24 0.40
CA GLY A 388 -7.44 3.45 -0.81
C GLY A 388 -7.09 1.97 -0.53
N PRO A 389 -7.01 1.13 -1.57
CA PRO A 389 -6.72 -0.29 -1.42
C PRO A 389 -5.32 -0.53 -0.81
N CYS A 390 -5.10 -1.69 -0.20
CA CYS A 390 -3.74 -2.18 0.04
C CYS A 390 -3.10 -2.66 -1.27
N GLY A 391 -1.78 -2.85 -1.30
CA GLY A 391 -1.09 -3.38 -2.49
C GLY A 391 -1.52 -4.80 -2.88
N GLY A 392 -2.08 -5.57 -1.95
CA GLY A 392 -2.43 -6.98 -2.11
C GLY A 392 -3.75 -7.29 -2.82
N THR A 393 -4.48 -6.31 -3.35
CA THR A 393 -5.65 -6.60 -4.20
C THR A 393 -5.22 -7.36 -5.46
N THR A 394 -6.11 -8.18 -6.03
CA THR A 394 -5.86 -8.85 -7.32
C THR A 394 -7.16 -9.03 -8.07
N LEU A 395 -7.26 -8.47 -9.28
CA LEU A 395 -8.41 -8.61 -10.18
C LEU A 395 -9.74 -8.27 -9.49
N ASP A 396 -9.81 -7.07 -8.88
CA ASP A 396 -10.93 -6.57 -8.06
C ASP A 396 -11.21 -7.37 -6.77
N ARG A 397 -10.43 -8.41 -6.44
CA ARG A 397 -10.58 -9.15 -5.18
C ARG A 397 -9.75 -8.56 -4.05
N CYS A 398 -10.30 -8.68 -2.84
CA CYS A 398 -9.60 -8.36 -1.61
C CYS A 398 -8.38 -9.28 -1.46
N GLU A 399 -7.30 -8.79 -0.83
CA GLU A 399 -6.12 -9.59 -0.48
C GLU A 399 -6.46 -10.84 0.34
N PHE A 400 -7.54 -10.77 1.13
CA PHE A 400 -8.04 -11.90 1.91
C PHE A 400 -8.69 -12.99 1.04
N GLY A 401 -8.95 -12.71 -0.24
CA GLY A 401 -9.50 -13.64 -1.24
C GLY A 401 -11.01 -13.93 -1.12
N ASP A 402 -11.62 -13.61 0.02
CA ASP A 402 -12.99 -14.00 0.38
C ASP A 402 -14.09 -13.09 -0.18
N ARG A 403 -13.75 -11.91 -0.70
CA ARG A 403 -14.71 -10.89 -1.16
C ARG A 403 -14.15 -9.98 -2.25
N GLU A 404 -15.05 -9.24 -2.89
CA GLU A 404 -14.67 -8.11 -3.76
C GLU A 404 -14.07 -6.97 -2.93
N CYS A 405 -13.02 -6.33 -3.44
CA CYS A 405 -12.38 -5.21 -2.78
C CYS A 405 -13.32 -4.00 -2.74
N ILE A 406 -13.58 -3.48 -1.54
CA ILE A 406 -14.45 -2.31 -1.37
C ILE A 406 -13.95 -1.08 -2.13
N HIS A 407 -12.64 -0.98 -2.37
CA HIS A 407 -12.06 0.15 -3.09
C HIS A 407 -12.25 0.04 -4.60
N SER A 408 -12.23 -1.18 -5.15
CA SER A 408 -12.66 -1.41 -6.54
C SER A 408 -14.14 -1.06 -6.71
N VAL A 409 -15.00 -1.45 -5.76
CA VAL A 409 -16.42 -1.05 -5.78
C VAL A 409 -16.55 0.48 -5.73
N LYS A 410 -15.84 1.15 -4.82
CA LYS A 410 -15.81 2.62 -4.71
C LYS A 410 -15.35 3.27 -6.02
N ALA A 411 -14.27 2.81 -6.64
CA ALA A 411 -13.74 3.38 -7.88
C ALA A 411 -14.78 3.32 -9.02
N ARG A 412 -15.43 2.16 -9.22
CA ARG A 412 -16.47 2.01 -10.26
C ARG A 412 -17.68 2.88 -9.96
N LEU A 413 -18.12 2.90 -8.70
CA LEU A 413 -19.26 3.72 -8.29
C LEU A 413 -18.97 5.20 -8.49
N ALA A 414 -17.80 5.67 -8.06
CA ALA A 414 -17.37 7.06 -8.19
C ALA A 414 -17.32 7.50 -9.65
N LYS A 415 -16.79 6.65 -10.56
CA LYS A 415 -16.82 6.92 -12.00
C LYS A 415 -18.26 7.02 -12.52
N ALA A 416 -19.13 6.08 -12.16
CA ALA A 416 -20.52 6.06 -12.63
C ALA A 416 -21.36 7.26 -12.13
N VAL A 417 -21.08 7.75 -10.92
CA VAL A 417 -21.80 8.90 -10.33
C VAL A 417 -21.04 10.22 -10.47
N LYS A 418 -19.93 10.25 -11.23
CA LYS A 418 -19.08 11.43 -11.49
C LYS A 418 -18.52 12.08 -10.21
N GLN A 419 -18.12 11.27 -9.23
CA GLN A 419 -17.58 11.68 -7.93
C GLN A 419 -16.16 11.15 -7.68
N THR A 420 -15.36 10.96 -8.74
CA THR A 420 -13.97 10.50 -8.64
C THR A 420 -13.11 11.43 -7.79
N GLU A 421 -13.38 12.73 -7.83
CA GLU A 421 -12.63 13.73 -7.05
C GLU A 421 -12.70 13.48 -5.53
N ILE A 422 -13.79 12.94 -4.99
CA ILE A 422 -13.85 12.57 -3.56
C ILE A 422 -12.78 11.50 -3.23
N LEU A 423 -12.64 10.50 -4.11
CA LEU A 423 -11.66 9.43 -3.91
C LEU A 423 -10.22 9.86 -4.21
N LYS A 424 -10.02 10.96 -4.94
CA LYS A 424 -8.72 11.54 -5.26
C LYS A 424 -8.27 12.53 -4.18
N GLU A 425 -9.13 13.48 -3.82
CA GLU A 425 -8.74 14.69 -3.11
C GLU A 425 -8.94 14.62 -1.58
N LYS A 426 -9.88 13.80 -1.08
CA LYS A 426 -10.19 13.77 0.36
C LYS A 426 -9.21 12.89 1.13
N LEU A 427 -8.34 13.49 1.92
CA LEU A 427 -7.54 12.79 2.92
C LEU A 427 -8.41 12.53 4.15
N ILE A 428 -8.67 11.26 4.44
CA ILE A 428 -9.57 10.83 5.50
C ILE A 428 -8.72 10.39 6.70
N PRO A 429 -8.83 11.04 7.87
CA PRO A 429 -8.04 10.69 9.05
C PRO A 429 -8.18 9.22 9.46
N THR A 430 -7.15 8.72 10.14
CA THR A 430 -7.23 7.43 10.84
C THR A 430 -8.24 7.49 11.96
N VAL A 431 -8.75 6.33 12.36
CA VAL A 431 -9.65 6.19 13.51
C VAL A 431 -8.87 5.54 14.64
N PRO A 432 -8.49 6.32 15.67
CA PRO A 432 -7.72 5.81 16.80
C PRO A 432 -8.48 4.71 17.55
N ILE A 433 -7.76 3.80 18.19
CA ILE A 433 -8.36 2.69 18.94
C ILE A 433 -9.28 3.19 20.05
N GLU A 434 -8.91 4.25 20.77
CA GLU A 434 -9.66 4.86 21.87
C GLU A 434 -11.03 5.42 21.43
N THR A 435 -11.17 5.78 20.16
CA THR A 435 -12.44 6.32 19.63
C THR A 435 -13.42 5.19 19.31
N ARG A 436 -12.95 3.96 19.14
CA ARG A 436 -13.80 2.83 18.73
C ARG A 436 -14.74 2.43 19.86
N GLY A 437 -15.96 2.02 19.50
CA GLY A 437 -17.00 1.73 20.49
C GLY A 437 -17.69 2.96 21.05
N THR A 438 -17.47 4.15 20.46
CA THR A 438 -18.22 5.37 20.78
C THR A 438 -19.19 5.74 19.66
N SER A 439 -20.16 6.63 19.95
CA SER A 439 -21.17 7.06 18.97
C SER A 439 -20.55 8.08 17.99
N SER A 440 -20.59 7.77 16.70
CA SER A 440 -20.06 8.70 15.70
C SER A 440 -20.96 9.91 15.49
N TRP A 441 -22.26 9.82 15.79
CA TRP A 441 -23.14 10.98 15.80
C TRP A 441 -22.75 11.96 16.90
N LYS A 442 -22.61 11.46 18.13
CA LYS A 442 -22.19 12.28 19.27
C LYS A 442 -20.84 12.94 18.99
N ASN A 443 -19.86 12.17 18.52
CA ASN A 443 -18.52 12.69 18.25
C ASN A 443 -18.53 13.75 17.14
N TRP A 444 -19.32 13.56 16.08
CA TRP A 444 -19.42 14.53 14.99
C TRP A 444 -20.05 15.86 15.42
N TYR A 445 -21.14 15.82 16.19
CA TYR A 445 -21.80 17.05 16.67
C TYR A 445 -21.03 17.78 17.78
N LEU A 446 -20.18 17.07 18.52
CA LEU A 446 -19.35 17.63 19.58
C LEU A 446 -17.95 18.02 19.13
N ALA A 447 -17.48 17.53 17.98
CA ALA A 447 -16.23 17.97 17.38
C ALA A 447 -16.26 19.50 17.24
N ILE A 448 -15.29 20.16 17.87
CA ILE A 448 -15.09 21.60 17.72
C ILE A 448 -14.60 21.78 16.29
N GLU A 449 -15.33 22.56 15.48
CA GLU A 449 -14.79 23.09 14.22
C GLU A 449 -13.49 23.81 14.58
N THR A 450 -12.37 23.17 14.27
CA THR A 450 -11.01 23.71 14.42
C THR A 450 -10.59 24.31 13.10
#